data_AF-A0A545THP1-F1
#
_entry.id   AF-A0A545THP1-F1
#
_cell.length_a   1.000
_cell.length_b   1.000
_cell.length_c   1.000
_cell.angle_alpha   90.00
_cell.angle_beta   90.00
_cell.angle_gamma   90.00
#
_symmetry.space_group_name_H-M   'P 1'
#
loop_
_entity.id
_entity.type
_entity.pdbx_description
1 polymer ?
#
loop_
_entity_poly.entity_id
_entity_poly.type
_entity_poly.pdbx_seq_one_letter_code
_entity_poly.pdbx_strand_id
1 'polypeptide(L)'
;MVHDTQSLNKKRQDLSRWDEIWIFGYGSLIYKVDFPYLKKSPAFIDNWQRRFWQGSHDHRGTPDNPGRVLTLVEEENTCCYGMAYQVTVEEFEHLDHREKNGYLRFEIDMHLANGETKLGLVYIAPQENEAYLGPASEKEIAAHIFKSRGPSGENRDYVFKLAAALRAANEIDEHVFQIEKHLIELASPFKYHS
;
A
#
# COMPACT_ATOMS: atom_id res chain seq x y z
N MET A 1 5.89 10.32 18.09
CA MET A 1 7.17 9.59 18.27
C MET A 1 7.36 8.73 17.02
N VAL A 2 8.59 8.42 16.60
CA VAL A 2 8.79 7.49 15.47
C VAL A 2 8.56 6.08 16.01
N HIS A 3 7.44 5.45 15.65
CA HIS A 3 7.10 4.11 16.14
C HIS A 3 7.84 3.07 15.32
N ASP A 4 9.10 2.84 15.70
CA ASP A 4 9.95 1.80 15.13
C ASP A 4 9.38 0.40 15.45
N THR A 5 8.66 -0.19 14.49
CA THR A 5 8.12 -1.55 14.59
C THR A 5 9.14 -2.64 14.30
N GLN A 6 10.39 -2.32 13.96
CA GLN A 6 11.40 -3.31 13.53
C GLN A 6 11.68 -4.34 14.60
N SER A 7 11.83 -3.89 15.85
CA SER A 7 12.07 -4.78 16.99
C SER A 7 10.87 -5.71 17.24
N LEU A 8 9.64 -5.25 16.98
CA LEU A 8 8.44 -6.06 17.10
C LEU A 8 8.34 -7.06 15.94
N ASN A 9 8.61 -6.63 14.70
CA ASN A 9 8.60 -7.47 13.52
C ASN A 9 9.64 -8.58 13.60
N LYS A 10 10.89 -8.27 14.01
CA LYS A 10 11.96 -9.25 14.21
C LYS A 10 11.65 -10.27 15.32
N LYS A 11 10.90 -9.87 16.36
CA LYS A 11 10.43 -10.80 17.40
C LYS A 11 9.29 -11.71 16.92
N ARG A 12 8.42 -11.19 16.05
CA ARG A 12 7.26 -11.93 15.53
C ARG A 12 7.65 -12.93 14.45
N GLN A 13 8.72 -12.65 13.69
CA GLN A 13 9.12 -13.44 12.53
C GLN A 13 10.63 -13.65 12.49
N ASP A 14 11.02 -14.91 12.59
CA ASP A 14 12.38 -15.36 12.41
C ASP A 14 12.63 -15.68 10.93
N LEU A 15 13.36 -14.80 10.25
CA LEU A 15 13.68 -14.93 8.82
C LEU A 15 14.58 -16.12 8.51
N SER A 16 15.28 -16.69 9.50
CA SER A 16 16.14 -17.86 9.29
C SER A 16 15.36 -19.13 8.92
N ARG A 17 14.03 -19.09 9.07
CA ARG A 17 13.12 -20.19 8.76
C ARG A 17 12.59 -20.18 7.32
N TRP A 18 12.99 -19.20 6.52
CA TRP A 18 12.50 -18.99 5.15
C TRP A 18 13.53 -19.43 4.12
N ASP A 19 13.19 -20.41 3.29
CA ASP A 19 14.03 -20.83 2.15
C ASP A 19 14.02 -19.78 1.01
N GLU A 20 12.89 -19.11 0.83
CA GLU A 20 12.70 -18.00 -0.10
C GLU A 20 11.90 -16.89 0.59
N ILE A 21 12.33 -15.63 0.45
CA ILE A 21 11.58 -14.49 0.98
C ILE A 21 10.78 -13.84 -0.14
N TRP A 22 9.46 -13.90 -0.01
CA TRP A 22 8.51 -13.23 -0.91
C TRP A 22 7.85 -12.06 -0.20
N ILE A 23 7.75 -10.91 -0.87
CA ILE A 23 7.06 -9.72 -0.38
C ILE A 23 5.88 -9.41 -1.29
N PHE A 24 4.70 -9.22 -0.71
CA PHE A 24 3.52 -8.75 -1.42
C PHE A 24 3.40 -7.23 -1.37
N GLY A 25 3.32 -6.62 -2.55
CA GLY A 25 3.09 -5.20 -2.74
C GLY A 25 1.67 -4.93 -3.21
N TYR A 26 0.88 -4.22 -2.40
CA TYR A 26 -0.50 -3.82 -2.71
C TYR A 26 -0.67 -2.31 -2.94
N GLY A 27 0.41 -1.53 -2.84
CA GLY A 27 0.39 -0.08 -3.01
C GLY A 27 1.38 0.40 -4.07
N SER A 28 2.30 1.29 -3.69
CA SER A 28 3.30 1.82 -4.63
C SER A 28 4.15 0.73 -5.28
N LEU A 29 4.37 -0.39 -4.59
CA LEU A 29 5.14 -1.53 -5.10
C LEU A 29 4.54 -2.18 -6.35
N ILE A 30 3.29 -1.88 -6.70
CA ILE A 30 2.69 -2.32 -7.96
C ILE A 30 3.31 -1.59 -9.16
N TYR A 31 3.67 -0.30 -9.01
CA TYR A 31 4.14 0.54 -10.12
C TYR A 31 5.55 1.13 -9.92
N LYS A 32 6.09 1.08 -8.70
CA LYS A 32 7.40 1.62 -8.35
C LYS A 32 8.10 0.67 -7.39
N VAL A 33 9.22 0.14 -7.86
CA VAL A 33 10.16 -0.66 -7.09
C VAL A 33 11.52 0.01 -7.15
N ASP A 34 12.16 0.13 -6.00
CA ASP A 34 13.45 0.79 -5.79
C ASP A 34 14.38 -0.08 -4.93
N PHE A 35 14.22 -1.40 -5.06
CA PHE A 35 15.10 -2.41 -4.46
C PHE A 35 15.37 -3.55 -5.47
N PRO A 36 16.53 -4.21 -5.39
CA PRO A 36 16.82 -5.43 -6.13
C PRO A 36 15.88 -6.59 -5.77
N TYR A 37 15.45 -7.36 -6.76
CA TYR A 37 14.65 -8.57 -6.59
C TYR A 37 15.13 -9.67 -7.52
N LEU A 38 14.94 -10.92 -7.11
CA LEU A 38 15.28 -12.12 -7.87
C LEU A 38 14.18 -12.47 -8.88
N LYS A 39 12.93 -12.39 -8.45
CA LYS A 39 11.73 -12.64 -9.27
C LYS A 39 10.64 -11.65 -8.94
N LYS A 40 9.75 -11.41 -9.90
CA LYS A 40 8.49 -10.71 -9.68
C LYS A 40 7.36 -11.45 -10.39
N SER A 41 6.17 -11.44 -9.81
CA SER A 41 4.97 -11.98 -10.43
C SER A 41 3.74 -11.19 -9.96
N PRO A 42 2.78 -10.90 -10.86
CA PRO A 42 1.45 -10.50 -10.42
C PRO A 42 0.92 -11.56 -9.47
N ALA A 43 0.21 -11.11 -8.44
CA ALA A 43 -0.29 -11.99 -7.40
C ALA A 43 -1.56 -11.42 -6.78
N PHE A 44 -2.28 -12.27 -6.05
CA PHE A 44 -3.37 -11.84 -5.20
C PHE A 44 -3.31 -12.51 -3.83
N ILE A 45 -3.97 -11.88 -2.87
CA ILE A 45 -4.16 -12.40 -1.51
C ILE A 45 -5.65 -12.41 -1.19
N ASP A 46 -6.08 -13.44 -0.46
CA ASP A 46 -7.49 -13.65 -0.13
C ASP A 46 -7.87 -13.01 1.21
N ASN A 47 -9.13 -12.58 1.30
CA ASN A 47 -9.75 -11.99 2.48
C ASN A 47 -9.17 -10.64 2.92
N TRP A 48 -8.63 -9.88 1.98
CA TRP A 48 -8.13 -8.53 2.23
C TRP A 48 -8.65 -7.56 1.18
N GLN A 49 -8.86 -6.32 1.61
CA GLN A 49 -9.03 -5.19 0.71
C GLN A 49 -8.10 -4.05 1.05
N ARG A 50 -7.63 -3.34 0.02
CA ARG A 50 -6.82 -2.13 0.21
C ARG A 50 -7.71 -0.93 0.51
N ARG A 51 -7.25 -0.07 1.43
CA ARG A 51 -7.96 1.15 1.85
C ARG A 51 -7.02 2.30 2.11
N PHE A 52 -7.44 3.50 1.69
CA PHE A 52 -6.74 4.78 1.92
C PHE A 52 -6.93 5.31 3.36
N TRP A 53 -6.73 4.43 4.34
CA TRP A 53 -7.02 4.69 5.75
C TRP A 53 -5.74 4.89 6.57
N GLN A 54 -4.57 4.83 5.94
CA GLN A 54 -3.29 5.08 6.60
C GLN A 54 -2.78 6.48 6.30
N GLY A 55 -2.36 7.20 7.34
CA GLY A 55 -1.72 8.49 7.27
C GLY A 55 -0.26 8.39 6.81
N SER A 56 0.15 9.26 5.89
CA SER A 56 1.55 9.40 5.46
C SER A 56 2.11 10.75 5.90
N HIS A 57 3.07 10.71 6.82
CA HIS A 57 3.66 11.91 7.44
C HIS A 57 5.01 12.30 6.83
N ASP A 58 5.56 11.49 5.93
CA ASP A 58 6.95 11.58 5.46
C ASP A 58 7.11 11.38 3.94
N HIS A 59 6.10 10.84 3.26
CA HIS A 59 6.11 10.63 1.81
C HIS A 59 5.09 11.50 1.09
N ARG A 60 3.81 11.31 1.40
CA ARG A 60 2.67 11.95 0.69
C ARG A 60 1.98 13.04 1.51
N GLY A 61 2.50 13.31 2.70
CA GLY A 61 2.16 14.46 3.52
C GLY A 61 3.37 14.90 4.33
N THR A 62 3.09 15.67 5.37
CA THR A 62 4.06 16.10 6.37
C THR A 62 3.58 15.70 7.77
N PRO A 63 4.40 15.82 8.82
CA PRO A 63 3.97 15.55 10.18
C PRO A 63 2.74 16.36 10.61
N ASP A 64 2.67 17.64 10.20
CA ASP A 64 1.56 18.53 10.53
C ASP A 64 0.34 18.38 9.60
N ASN A 65 0.56 17.91 8.37
CA ASN A 65 -0.48 17.73 7.36
C ASN A 65 -0.29 16.38 6.65
N PRO A 66 -0.69 15.27 7.30
CA PRO A 66 -0.52 13.95 6.71
C PRO A 66 -1.29 13.79 5.40
N GLY A 67 -0.74 12.99 4.52
CA GLY A 67 -1.45 12.43 3.38
C GLY A 67 -2.23 11.17 3.77
N ARG A 68 -2.98 10.60 2.82
CA ARG A 68 -3.57 9.26 2.90
C ARG A 68 -2.89 8.32 1.91
N VAL A 69 -2.46 7.17 2.41
CA VAL A 69 -1.88 6.04 1.68
C VAL A 69 -2.62 4.76 2.06
N LEU A 70 -2.26 3.64 1.41
CA LEU A 70 -2.93 2.37 1.59
C LEU A 70 -2.51 1.65 2.87
N THR A 71 -3.48 0.96 3.47
CA THR A 71 -3.29 -0.23 4.30
C THR A 71 -4.21 -1.34 3.79
N LEU A 72 -4.12 -2.53 4.38
CA LEU A 72 -5.03 -3.64 4.14
C LEU A 72 -5.99 -3.79 5.34
N VAL A 73 -7.22 -4.17 5.03
CA VAL A 73 -8.28 -4.47 6.01
C VAL A 73 -8.82 -5.86 5.68
N GLU A 74 -9.01 -6.68 6.71
CA GLU A 74 -9.61 -8.00 6.56
C GLU A 74 -11.07 -7.88 6.10
N GLU A 75 -11.46 -8.65 5.08
CA GLU A 75 -12.81 -8.67 4.53
C GLU A 75 -13.03 -10.03 3.83
N GLU A 76 -13.89 -10.87 4.39
CA GLU A 76 -14.11 -12.24 3.89
C GLU A 76 -14.62 -12.27 2.44
N ASN A 77 -14.23 -13.29 1.69
CA ASN A 77 -14.65 -13.52 0.29
C ASN A 77 -14.23 -12.40 -0.67
N THR A 78 -13.09 -11.76 -0.38
CA THR A 78 -12.51 -10.72 -1.22
C THR A 78 -11.09 -11.08 -1.62
N CYS A 79 -10.59 -10.39 -2.64
CA CYS A 79 -9.30 -10.66 -3.21
C CYS A 79 -8.59 -9.33 -3.47
N CYS A 80 -7.36 -9.18 -3.01
CA CYS A 80 -6.56 -7.99 -3.24
C CYS A 80 -5.46 -8.31 -4.23
N TYR A 81 -5.51 -7.69 -5.42
CA TYR A 81 -4.44 -7.77 -6.40
C TYR A 81 -3.18 -7.03 -5.96
N GLY A 82 -2.01 -7.53 -6.34
CA GLY A 82 -0.76 -6.83 -6.15
C GLY A 82 0.37 -7.45 -6.97
N MET A 83 1.58 -7.26 -6.48
CA MET A 83 2.79 -7.80 -7.07
C MET A 83 3.61 -8.50 -5.99
N ALA A 84 3.98 -9.75 -6.23
CA ALA A 84 4.88 -10.50 -5.38
C ALA A 84 6.32 -10.34 -5.87
N TYR A 85 7.25 -10.12 -4.95
CA TYR A 85 8.68 -9.99 -5.23
C TYR A 85 9.46 -10.99 -4.40
N GLN A 86 10.29 -11.81 -5.04
CA GLN A 86 11.27 -12.63 -4.36
C GLN A 86 12.53 -11.80 -4.12
N VAL A 87 12.98 -11.69 -2.88
CA VAL A 87 14.15 -10.90 -2.48
C VAL A 87 15.15 -11.77 -1.72
N THR A 88 16.40 -11.31 -1.63
CA THR A 88 17.38 -11.93 -0.72
C THR A 88 17.14 -11.47 0.72
N VAL A 89 17.78 -12.13 1.68
CA VAL A 89 17.71 -11.74 3.10
C VAL A 89 18.26 -10.33 3.30
N GLU A 90 19.36 -9.99 2.64
CA GLU A 90 20.02 -8.68 2.77
C GLU A 90 19.10 -7.55 2.28
N GLU A 91 18.43 -7.74 1.13
CA GLU A 91 17.50 -6.75 0.61
C GLU A 91 16.23 -6.65 1.44
N PHE A 92 15.76 -7.78 1.97
CA PHE A 92 14.64 -7.78 2.90
C PHE A 92 14.95 -6.95 4.16
N GLU A 93 16.13 -7.12 4.75
CA GLU A 93 16.54 -6.34 5.92
C GLU A 93 16.61 -4.84 5.61
N HIS A 94 17.06 -4.46 4.41
CA HIS A 94 17.05 -3.08 3.95
C HIS A 94 15.62 -2.52 3.82
N LEU A 95 14.69 -3.31 3.27
CA LEU A 95 13.29 -2.94 3.13
C LEU A 95 12.61 -2.77 4.48
N ASP A 96 12.84 -3.67 5.42
CA ASP A 96 12.31 -3.54 6.77
C ASP A 96 12.87 -2.30 7.48
N HIS A 97 14.11 -1.93 7.15
CA HIS A 97 14.69 -0.68 7.63
C HIS A 97 13.99 0.57 7.11
N ARG A 98 13.29 0.48 5.98
CA ARG A 98 12.57 1.59 5.35
C ARG A 98 11.12 1.70 5.82
N GLU A 99 10.43 0.59 6.07
CA GLU A 99 9.01 0.57 6.48
C GLU A 99 8.81 0.89 7.98
N LYS A 100 9.45 1.97 8.46
CA LYS A 100 9.50 2.39 9.87
C LYS A 100 8.22 3.02 10.41
N ASN A 101 7.19 3.21 9.59
CA ASN A 101 6.01 4.02 9.94
C ASN A 101 4.86 3.20 10.56
N GLY A 102 5.20 2.24 11.41
CA GLY A 102 4.22 1.45 12.15
C GLY A 102 3.56 0.32 11.35
N TYR A 103 4.07 -0.05 10.18
CA TYR A 103 3.62 -1.25 9.49
C TYR A 103 4.13 -2.50 10.22
N LEU A 104 3.23 -3.44 10.47
CA LEU A 104 3.54 -4.77 10.97
C LEU A 104 3.64 -5.74 9.81
N ARG A 105 4.48 -6.77 9.97
CA ARG A 105 4.56 -7.85 9.00
C ARG A 105 3.55 -8.95 9.31
N PHE A 106 2.90 -9.44 8.26
CA PHE A 106 1.99 -10.58 8.30
C PHE A 106 2.46 -11.65 7.32
N GLU A 107 2.36 -12.90 7.73
CA GLU A 107 2.57 -14.05 6.85
C GLU A 107 1.27 -14.31 6.10
N ILE A 108 1.37 -14.47 4.78
CA ILE A 108 0.19 -14.64 3.93
C ILE A 108 0.51 -15.52 2.73
N ASP A 109 -0.46 -16.34 2.33
CA ASP A 109 -0.43 -17.06 1.08
C ASP A 109 -0.67 -16.09 -0.09
N MET A 110 0.29 -16.06 -1.02
CA MET A 110 0.24 -15.25 -2.23
C MET A 110 -0.01 -16.17 -3.43
N HIS A 111 -1.11 -15.97 -4.12
CA HIS A 111 -1.44 -16.72 -5.32
C HIS A 111 -0.86 -16.01 -6.54
N LEU A 112 0.17 -16.59 -7.12
CA LEU A 112 0.91 -16.03 -8.24
C LEU A 112 0.18 -16.30 -9.57
N ALA A 113 0.36 -15.42 -10.55
CA ALA A 113 -0.23 -15.53 -11.88
C ALA A 113 0.17 -16.80 -12.66
N ASN A 114 1.27 -17.46 -12.28
CA ASN A 114 1.67 -18.75 -12.85
C ASN A 114 0.94 -19.96 -12.24
N GLY A 115 0.02 -19.74 -11.29
CA GLY A 115 -0.75 -20.78 -10.59
C GLY A 115 -0.05 -21.34 -9.35
N GLU A 116 1.15 -20.87 -9.01
CA GLU A 116 1.82 -21.24 -7.75
C GLU A 116 1.25 -20.45 -6.58
N THR A 117 1.23 -21.06 -5.40
CA THR A 117 1.03 -20.35 -4.13
C THR A 117 2.37 -20.28 -3.41
N LYS A 118 2.75 -19.08 -2.95
CA LYS A 118 3.95 -18.85 -2.15
C LYS A 118 3.54 -18.22 -0.83
N LEU A 119 3.99 -18.81 0.27
CA LEU A 119 3.97 -18.11 1.56
C LEU A 119 4.95 -16.94 1.47
N GLY A 120 4.54 -15.78 1.95
CA GLY A 120 5.39 -14.60 1.99
C GLY A 120 4.94 -13.59 3.03
N LEU A 121 5.52 -12.40 2.95
CA LEU A 121 5.31 -11.32 3.89
C LEU A 121 4.59 -10.14 3.23
N VAL A 122 3.70 -9.53 4.01
CA VAL A 122 3.04 -8.27 3.64
C VAL A 122 3.14 -7.28 4.81
N TYR A 123 3.39 -6.02 4.49
CA TYR A 123 3.43 -4.93 5.46
C TYR A 123 2.05 -4.31 5.60
N ILE A 124 1.39 -4.43 6.76
CA ILE A 124 0.04 -3.89 7.01
C ILE A 124 0.11 -2.92 8.19
N ALA A 125 -0.46 -1.73 8.04
CA ALA A 125 -0.62 -0.81 9.15
C ALA A 125 -1.93 -1.16 9.88
N PRO A 126 -1.85 -1.71 11.11
CA PRO A 126 -3.03 -2.14 11.83
C PRO A 126 -3.87 -0.94 12.30
N GLN A 127 -5.12 -1.16 12.72
CA GLN A 127 -5.99 -0.06 13.19
C GLN A 127 -5.42 0.66 14.42
N GLU A 128 -4.62 -0.04 15.22
CA GLU A 128 -3.96 0.49 16.42
C GLU A 128 -2.74 1.35 16.09
N ASN A 129 -2.34 1.45 14.82
CA ASN A 129 -1.27 2.34 14.39
C ASN A 129 -1.71 3.81 14.62
N GLU A 130 -0.87 4.62 15.25
CA GLU A 130 -1.20 6.04 15.52
C GLU A 130 -1.48 6.86 14.25
N ALA A 131 -0.91 6.45 13.11
CA ALA A 131 -1.16 7.06 11.82
C ALA A 131 -2.38 6.47 11.11
N TYR A 132 -3.14 5.54 11.71
CA TYR A 132 -4.40 5.05 11.17
C TYR A 132 -5.46 6.16 11.24
N LEU A 133 -5.85 6.68 10.08
CA LEU A 133 -6.86 7.74 9.93
C LEU A 133 -8.28 7.18 9.81
N GLY A 134 -8.41 5.87 9.67
CA GLY A 134 -9.69 5.17 9.66
C GLY A 134 -10.56 5.38 8.41
N PRO A 135 -11.73 4.74 8.42
CA PRO A 135 -12.72 4.86 7.37
C PRO A 135 -13.25 6.29 7.25
N ALA A 136 -13.44 6.71 6.00
CA ALA A 136 -14.10 7.94 5.61
C ALA A 136 -14.68 7.71 4.20
N SER A 137 -15.64 8.54 3.77
CA SER A 137 -16.17 8.41 2.42
C SER A 137 -15.08 8.68 1.37
N GLU A 138 -15.20 8.08 0.19
CA GLU A 138 -14.24 8.25 -0.90
C GLU A 138 -14.09 9.72 -1.29
N LYS A 139 -15.18 10.50 -1.17
CA LYS A 139 -15.17 11.95 -1.38
C LYS A 139 -14.36 12.72 -0.33
N GLU A 140 -14.51 12.38 0.95
CA GLU A 140 -13.70 12.98 2.02
C GLU A 140 -12.23 12.59 1.88
N ILE A 141 -11.95 11.33 1.58
CA ILE A 141 -10.60 10.83 1.29
C ILE A 141 -10.00 11.58 0.12
N ALA A 142 -10.72 11.74 -1.00
CA ALA A 142 -10.25 12.49 -2.16
C ALA A 142 -9.99 13.96 -1.83
N ALA A 143 -10.87 14.61 -1.06
CA ALA A 143 -10.67 16.00 -0.64
C ALA A 143 -9.44 16.18 0.26
N HIS A 144 -9.17 15.20 1.13
CA HIS A 144 -7.94 15.16 1.94
C HIS A 144 -6.72 14.99 1.04
N ILE A 145 -6.70 13.94 0.21
CA ILE A 145 -5.59 13.63 -0.72
C ILE A 145 -5.30 14.82 -1.66
N PHE A 146 -6.33 15.53 -2.11
CA PHE A 146 -6.16 16.67 -3.01
C PHE A 146 -5.35 17.82 -2.41
N LYS A 147 -5.40 18.00 -1.09
CA LYS A 147 -4.71 19.08 -0.36
C LYS A 147 -3.35 18.66 0.20
N SER A 148 -3.07 17.37 0.24
CA SER A 148 -1.85 16.83 0.86
C SER A 148 -0.69 16.70 -0.13
N ARG A 149 0.50 17.09 0.33
CA ARG A 149 1.78 16.95 -0.39
C ARG A 149 2.88 16.62 0.61
N GLY A 150 3.78 15.74 0.21
CA GLY A 150 4.98 15.43 0.99
C GLY A 150 6.25 15.44 0.15
N PRO A 151 7.38 15.02 0.75
CA PRO A 151 8.68 14.92 0.07
C PRO A 151 8.66 14.06 -1.21
N SER A 152 7.78 13.07 -1.30
CA SER A 152 7.62 12.21 -2.48
C SER A 152 6.66 12.77 -3.54
N GLY A 153 6.21 14.03 -3.38
CA GLY A 153 5.32 14.74 -4.29
C GLY A 153 3.88 14.85 -3.79
N GLU A 154 2.98 15.23 -4.70
CA GLU A 154 1.55 15.37 -4.41
C GLU A 154 0.96 14.01 -3.99
N ASN A 155 0.01 14.01 -3.06
CA ASN A 155 -0.64 12.77 -2.65
C ASN A 155 -1.51 12.20 -3.77
N ARG A 156 -2.19 13.06 -4.56
CA ARG A 156 -3.01 12.62 -5.70
C ARG A 156 -2.23 11.83 -6.74
N ASP A 157 -0.94 12.14 -6.94
CA ASP A 157 -0.09 11.41 -7.89
C ASP A 157 0.08 9.94 -7.48
N TYR A 158 0.03 9.64 -6.18
CA TYR A 158 0.02 8.25 -5.70
C TYR A 158 -1.22 7.51 -6.18
N VAL A 159 -2.40 8.14 -6.05
CA VAL A 159 -3.69 7.55 -6.46
C VAL A 159 -3.72 7.35 -7.97
N PHE A 160 -3.36 8.37 -8.76
CA PHE A 160 -3.37 8.26 -10.22
C PHE A 160 -2.41 7.18 -10.74
N LYS A 161 -1.21 7.07 -10.17
CA LYS A 161 -0.25 6.02 -10.56
C LYS A 161 -0.75 4.63 -10.18
N LEU A 162 -1.35 4.49 -9.00
CA LEU A 162 -1.94 3.23 -8.57
C LEU A 162 -3.12 2.83 -9.48
N ALA A 163 -4.07 3.74 -9.70
CA ALA A 163 -5.23 3.49 -10.53
C ALA A 163 -4.83 3.13 -11.97
N ALA A 164 -3.85 3.83 -12.54
CA ALA A 164 -3.30 3.50 -13.86
C ALA A 164 -2.69 2.09 -13.89
N ALA A 165 -1.96 1.69 -12.85
CA ALA A 165 -1.34 0.37 -12.76
C ALA A 165 -2.38 -0.75 -12.62
N LEU A 166 -3.41 -0.54 -11.80
CA LEU A 166 -4.53 -1.49 -11.66
C LEU A 166 -5.31 -1.63 -12.97
N ARG A 167 -5.61 -0.52 -13.65
CA ARG A 167 -6.23 -0.55 -14.99
C ARG A 167 -5.37 -1.29 -16.00
N ALA A 168 -4.05 -1.09 -15.99
CA ALA A 168 -3.13 -1.81 -16.88
C ALA A 168 -3.07 -3.32 -16.62
N ALA A 169 -3.38 -3.74 -15.39
CA ALA A 169 -3.50 -5.14 -15.00
C ALA A 169 -4.90 -5.74 -15.26
N ASN A 170 -5.85 -4.96 -15.78
CA ASN A 170 -7.28 -5.31 -15.89
C ASN A 170 -7.95 -5.61 -14.55
N GLU A 171 -7.50 -4.95 -13.49
CA GLU A 171 -8.00 -5.16 -12.13
C GLU A 171 -9.03 -4.10 -11.76
N ILE A 172 -10.11 -4.56 -11.13
CA ILE A 172 -11.20 -3.70 -10.66
C ILE A 172 -11.04 -3.44 -9.17
N ASP A 173 -10.75 -2.20 -8.82
CA ASP A 173 -10.70 -1.74 -7.44
C ASP A 173 -11.58 -0.50 -7.28
N GLU A 174 -12.82 -0.73 -6.84
CA GLU A 174 -13.83 0.34 -6.75
C GLU A 174 -13.38 1.46 -5.80
N HIS A 175 -12.78 1.12 -4.67
CA HIS A 175 -12.28 2.10 -3.70
C HIS A 175 -11.26 3.05 -4.32
N VAL A 176 -10.26 2.51 -5.02
CA VAL A 176 -9.24 3.31 -5.71
C VAL A 176 -9.86 4.15 -6.83
N PHE A 177 -10.75 3.58 -7.64
CA PHE A 177 -11.31 4.27 -8.80
C PHE A 177 -12.34 5.35 -8.45
N GLN A 178 -13.13 5.18 -7.39
CA GLN A 178 -14.03 6.23 -6.91
C GLN A 178 -13.24 7.43 -6.35
N ILE A 179 -12.15 7.18 -5.61
CA ILE A 179 -11.26 8.26 -5.14
C ILE A 179 -10.60 8.96 -6.33
N GLU A 180 -10.08 8.22 -7.32
CA GLU A 180 -9.52 8.79 -8.55
C GLU A 180 -10.54 9.71 -9.25
N LYS A 181 -11.79 9.25 -9.40
CA LYS A 181 -12.87 10.03 -10.00
C LYS A 181 -13.12 11.34 -9.25
N HIS A 182 -13.25 11.30 -7.92
CA HIS A 182 -13.44 12.50 -7.12
C HIS A 182 -12.25 13.46 -7.17
N LEU A 183 -11.02 12.95 -7.28
CA LEU A 183 -9.83 13.79 -7.50
C LEU A 183 -9.87 14.52 -8.84
N ILE A 184 -10.34 13.86 -9.90
CA ILE A 184 -10.52 14.47 -11.23
C ILE A 184 -11.60 15.55 -11.19
N GLU A 185 -12.70 15.30 -10.49
CA GLU A 185 -13.78 16.28 -10.28
C GLU A 185 -13.28 17.52 -9.53
N LEU A 186 -12.48 17.34 -8.47
CA LEU A 186 -11.87 18.44 -7.71
C LEU A 186 -10.84 19.23 -8.51
N ALA A 187 -10.13 18.59 -9.44
CA ALA A 187 -9.15 19.23 -10.31
C ALA A 187 -9.79 19.99 -11.48
N SER A 188 -11.05 19.70 -11.80
CA SER A 188 -11.75 20.35 -12.90
C SER A 188 -12.13 21.78 -12.49
N PRO A 189 -11.59 22.82 -13.17
CA PRO A 189 -12.03 24.20 -12.90
C PRO A 189 -13.53 24.29 -13.20
N PHE A 190 -14.29 24.84 -12.27
CA PHE A 190 -15.74 25.05 -12.37
C PHE A 190 -16.17 25.36 -13.81
N LYS A 191 -16.99 24.49 -14.40
CA LYS A 191 -17.89 24.88 -15.50
C LYS A 191 -18.88 25.86 -14.90
N TYR A 192 -18.57 27.16 -14.99
CA TYR A 192 -19.55 28.22 -14.81
C TYR A 192 -20.76 27.88 -15.70
N HIS A 193 -21.89 27.53 -15.08
CA HIS A 193 -23.17 27.66 -15.74
C HIS A 193 -23.56 29.12 -15.56
N SER A 194 -23.45 29.85 -16.68
CA SER A 194 -24.10 31.12 -16.94
C SER A 194 -25.61 31.03 -16.73
#